data_AF-A0A2A2M4I1-F1
#
_entry.id   AF-A0A2A2M4I1-F1
#
_cell.length_a   1.000
_cell.length_b   1.000
_cell.length_c   1.000
_cell.angle_alpha   90.00
_cell.angle_beta   90.00
_cell.angle_gamma   90.00
#
_symmetry.space_group_name_H-M   'P 1'
#
loop_
_entity.id
_entity.type
_entity.pdbx_description
1 polymer ?
#
loop_
_entity_poly.entity_id
_entity_poly.type
_entity_poly.pdbx_seq_one_letter_code
_entity_poly.pdbx_strand_id
1 'polypeptide(L)'
;MTLFRGLADDLPLMTWLQEHIWPAEGRWVTEAFVADGTDLAIAEQLKGGITCFADMYFYPREACDRVHRSGIRAQIAVPLLDFPIPGARTPDEALHLAIELSG
;
A
#
# COMPACT_ATOMS: atom_id res chain seq x y z
N MET A 1 4.31 -0.47 1.83
CA MET A 1 5.29 -1.38 2.48
C MET A 1 6.56 -0.74 3.04
N THR A 2 6.90 0.51 2.70
CA THR A 2 8.18 1.15 3.04
C THR A 2 8.58 1.09 4.52
N LEU A 3 7.61 1.12 5.45
CA LEU A 3 7.86 1.05 6.89
C LEU A 3 8.40 -0.31 7.38
N PHE A 4 8.30 -1.38 6.57
CA PHE A 4 8.86 -2.70 6.88
C PHE A 4 10.24 -2.93 6.26
N ARG A 5 10.92 -1.89 5.77
CA ARG A 5 12.26 -1.98 5.20
C ARG A 5 13.23 -2.67 6.19
N GLY A 6 13.79 -3.81 5.80
CA GLY A 6 14.75 -4.58 6.59
C GLY A 6 14.15 -5.30 7.81
N LEU A 7 12.82 -5.49 7.86
CA LEU A 7 12.17 -6.15 9.00
C LEU A 7 12.53 -7.65 9.11
N ALA A 8 12.66 -8.33 7.97
CA ALA A 8 12.92 -9.76 7.91
C ALA A 8 13.68 -10.08 6.61
N ASP A 9 15.01 -10.06 6.68
CA ASP A 9 15.90 -10.35 5.55
C ASP A 9 16.40 -11.81 5.62
N ASP A 10 16.99 -12.30 4.52
CA ASP A 10 17.68 -13.61 4.44
C ASP A 10 16.83 -14.86 4.73
N LEU A 11 15.51 -14.79 4.48
CA LEU A 11 14.57 -15.89 4.64
C LEU A 11 14.05 -16.43 3.31
N PRO A 12 13.73 -17.74 3.21
CA PRO A 12 12.96 -18.26 2.09
C PRO A 12 11.59 -17.57 1.97
N LEU A 13 11.11 -17.40 0.74
CA LEU A 13 9.90 -16.62 0.43
C LEU A 13 8.69 -16.98 1.30
N MET A 14 8.37 -18.27 1.45
CA MET A 14 7.17 -18.67 2.19
C MET A 14 7.30 -18.42 3.69
N THR A 15 8.50 -18.61 4.26
CA THR A 15 8.79 -18.25 5.66
C THR A 15 8.67 -16.74 5.84
N TRP A 16 9.27 -15.96 4.95
CA TRP A 16 9.17 -14.49 4.97
C TRP A 16 7.71 -14.00 4.92
N LEU A 17 6.88 -14.55 4.03
CA LEU A 17 5.48 -14.18 3.90
C LEU A 17 4.64 -14.62 5.10
N GLN A 18 4.65 -15.92 5.40
CA GLN A 18 3.71 -16.53 6.36
C GLN A 18 4.06 -16.22 7.81
N GLU A 19 5.35 -16.12 8.13
CA GLU A 19 5.81 -15.97 9.51
C GLU A 19 6.14 -14.52 9.87
N HIS A 20 6.37 -13.64 8.88
CA HIS A 20 6.77 -12.25 9.13
C HIS A 20 5.84 -11.22 8.49
N ILE A 21 5.76 -11.18 7.16
CA ILE A 21 5.08 -10.07 6.47
C ILE A 21 3.57 -10.10 6.64
N TRP A 22 2.88 -11.20 6.33
CA TRP A 22 1.42 -11.25 6.48
C TRP A 22 0.97 -11.05 7.94
N PRO A 23 1.63 -11.64 8.96
CA PRO A 23 1.34 -11.32 10.35
C PRO A 23 1.56 -9.84 10.71
N ALA A 24 2.64 -9.23 10.21
CA ALA A 24 2.91 -7.82 10.45
C ALA A 24 1.88 -6.92 9.75
N GLU A 25 1.50 -7.24 8.51
CA GLU A 25 0.46 -6.53 7.77
C GLU A 25 -0.88 -6.60 8.49
N GLY A 26 -1.31 -7.79 8.89
CA GLY A 26 -2.56 -7.99 9.61
C GLY A 26 -2.62 -7.29 10.98
N ARG A 27 -1.46 -7.03 11.61
CA ARG A 27 -1.38 -6.34 12.90
C ARG A 27 -1.26 -4.83 12.77
N TRP A 28 -0.52 -4.32 11.79
CA TRP A 28 -0.06 -2.92 11.77
C TRP A 28 -0.66 -2.09 10.63
N VAL A 29 -1.13 -2.71 9.55
CA VAL A 29 -1.59 -1.95 8.39
C VAL A 29 -2.97 -1.37 8.68
N THR A 30 -2.95 -0.06 8.93
CA THR A 30 -4.10 0.83 9.14
C THR A 30 -4.01 1.99 8.16
N GLU A 31 -5.02 2.86 8.09
CA GLU A 31 -4.97 4.09 7.30
C GLU A 31 -3.74 4.95 7.69
N ALA A 32 -3.46 5.12 8.99
CA ALA A 32 -2.29 5.87 9.47
C ALA A 32 -0.96 5.24 9.01
N PHE A 33 -0.86 3.90 9.02
CA PHE A 33 0.32 3.20 8.52
C PHE A 33 0.54 3.46 7.02
N VAL A 34 -0.54 3.44 6.22
CA VAL A 34 -0.47 3.72 4.78
C VAL A 34 -0.13 5.19 4.54
N ALA A 35 -0.72 6.12 5.30
CA ALA A 35 -0.38 7.54 5.23
C ALA A 35 1.12 7.79 5.42
N ASP A 36 1.67 7.38 6.56
CA ASP A 36 3.07 7.61 6.91
C ASP A 36 4.02 6.86 5.96
N GLY A 37 3.67 5.64 5.60
CA GLY A 37 4.46 4.81 4.69
C GLY A 37 4.50 5.35 3.26
N THR A 38 3.38 5.88 2.76
CA THR A 38 3.29 6.49 1.44
C THR A 38 4.01 7.84 1.40
N ASP A 39 3.84 8.69 2.41
CA ASP A 39 4.58 9.97 2.49
C ASP A 39 6.10 9.73 2.53
N LEU A 40 6.55 8.73 3.30
CA LEU A 40 7.97 8.32 3.33
C LEU A 40 8.45 7.85 1.95
N ALA A 41 7.67 6.99 1.29
CA ALA A 41 8.01 6.47 -0.04
C ALA A 41 8.10 7.59 -1.08
N ILE A 42 7.13 8.51 -1.10
CA ILE A 42 7.09 9.64 -2.03
C ILE A 42 8.31 10.55 -1.80
N ALA A 43 8.63 10.88 -0.55
CA ALA A 43 9.78 11.73 -0.24
C ALA A 43 11.11 11.11 -0.75
N GLU A 44 11.29 9.81 -0.57
CA GLU A 44 12.46 9.09 -1.08
C GLU A 44 12.50 9.06 -2.62
N GLN A 45 11.36 8.77 -3.26
CA GLN A 45 11.22 8.75 -4.71
C GLN A 45 11.54 10.11 -5.34
N LEU A 46 10.98 11.20 -4.80
CA LEU A 46 11.26 12.56 -5.29
C LEU A 46 12.73 12.93 -5.14
N LYS A 47 13.36 12.58 -4.01
CA LYS A 47 14.80 12.78 -3.83
C LYS A 47 15.65 11.96 -4.80
N GLY A 48 15.14 10.82 -5.26
CA GLY A 48 15.73 9.98 -6.29
C GLY A 48 15.42 10.41 -7.73
N GLY A 49 14.64 11.48 -7.95
CA GLY A 49 14.26 11.97 -9.28
C GLY A 49 13.08 11.23 -9.94
N ILE A 50 12.38 10.37 -9.19
CA ILE A 50 11.16 9.70 -9.66
C ILE A 50 10.00 10.70 -9.60
N THR A 51 9.35 10.94 -10.74
CA THR A 51 8.23 11.89 -10.87
C THR A 51 6.88 11.22 -11.13
N CYS A 52 6.88 9.92 -11.36
CA CYS A 52 5.69 9.09 -11.48
C CYS A 52 5.96 7.68 -10.97
N PHE A 53 5.02 7.08 -10.25
CA PHE A 53 5.13 5.70 -9.78
C PHE A 53 3.80 4.94 -9.94
N ALA A 54 3.84 3.63 -9.72
CA ALA A 54 2.65 2.80 -9.64
C ALA A 54 2.59 2.19 -8.23
N ASP A 55 1.43 2.28 -7.58
CA ASP A 55 1.18 1.68 -6.27
C ASP A 55 0.11 0.61 -6.36
N MET A 56 0.26 -0.43 -5.55
CA MET A 56 -0.68 -1.53 -5.41
C MET A 56 -0.64 -1.99 -3.97
N TYR A 57 -1.33 -1.24 -3.11
CA TYR A 57 -1.33 -1.49 -1.68
C TYR A 57 -2.68 -1.20 -1.03
N PHE A 58 -2.82 -1.64 0.22
CA PHE A 58 -4.07 -1.49 0.99
C PHE A 58 -4.42 -0.01 1.24
N TYR A 59 -5.69 0.26 1.56
CA TYR A 59 -6.24 1.61 1.77
C TYR A 59 -5.91 2.61 0.64
N PRO A 60 -6.28 2.32 -0.63
CA PRO A 60 -5.89 3.12 -1.79
C PRO A 60 -6.38 4.58 -1.74
N ARG A 61 -7.51 4.86 -1.06
CA ARG A 61 -7.98 6.23 -0.84
C ARG A 61 -6.94 7.08 -0.08
N GLU A 62 -6.33 6.48 0.94
CA GLU A 62 -5.30 7.16 1.74
C GLU A 62 -4.09 7.46 0.86
N ALA A 63 -3.63 6.47 0.09
CA ALA A 63 -2.53 6.67 -0.87
C ALA A 63 -2.86 7.76 -1.90
N CYS A 64 -4.09 7.80 -2.45
CA CYS A 64 -4.54 8.86 -3.35
C CYS A 64 -4.46 10.26 -2.72
N ASP A 65 -4.89 10.42 -1.46
CA ASP A 65 -4.80 11.71 -0.74
C ASP A 65 -3.33 12.15 -0.55
N ARG A 66 -2.42 11.22 -0.22
CA ARG A 66 -0.98 11.51 -0.10
C ARG A 66 -0.33 11.89 -1.44
N VAL A 67 -0.67 11.17 -2.49
CA VAL A 67 -0.24 11.49 -3.87
C VAL A 67 -0.75 12.88 -4.27
N HIS A 68 -2.03 13.16 -4.04
CA HIS A 68 -2.63 14.47 -4.34
C HIS A 68 -1.92 15.61 -3.61
N ARG A 69 -1.66 15.47 -2.30
CA ARG A 69 -0.99 16.50 -1.49
C ARG A 69 0.46 16.73 -1.88
N SER A 70 1.18 15.68 -2.26
CA SER A 70 2.59 15.78 -2.67
C SER A 70 2.81 16.33 -4.08
N GLY A 71 1.79 16.23 -4.94
CA GLY A 71 1.86 16.66 -6.34
C GLY A 71 2.65 15.72 -7.26
N ILE A 72 3.09 14.55 -6.78
CA ILE A 72 3.68 13.51 -7.62
C ILE A 72 2.59 12.84 -8.47
N ARG A 73 2.93 12.30 -9.64
CA ARG A 73 1.99 11.47 -10.41
C ARG A 73 2.01 10.03 -9.91
N ALA A 74 0.86 9.37 -9.88
CA ALA A 74 0.80 7.95 -9.58
C ALA A 74 -0.32 7.25 -10.35
N GLN A 75 -0.10 5.97 -10.67
CA GLN A 75 -1.16 5.02 -10.93
C GLN A 75 -1.44 4.27 -9.62
N ILE A 76 -2.68 4.35 -9.11
CA ILE A 76 -3.08 3.64 -7.88
C ILE A 76 -3.98 2.47 -8.26
N ALA A 77 -3.48 1.25 -8.06
CA ALA A 77 -4.22 0.02 -8.30
C ALA A 77 -4.89 -0.45 -7.01
N VAL A 78 -6.22 -0.56 -7.03
CA VAL A 78 -6.99 -1.08 -5.88
C VAL A 78 -6.80 -2.60 -5.79
N PRO A 79 -6.34 -3.13 -4.64
CA PRO A 79 -6.14 -4.57 -4.48
C PRO A 79 -7.49 -5.31 -4.44
N LEU A 80 -7.66 -6.27 -5.34
CA LEU A 80 -8.80 -7.19 -5.42
C LEU A 80 -8.30 -8.61 -5.14
N LEU A 81 -8.72 -9.19 -4.02
CA LEU A 81 -8.29 -10.52 -3.57
C LEU A 81 -9.48 -11.34 -3.07
N ASP A 82 -9.44 -12.66 -3.26
CA ASP A 82 -10.50 -13.61 -2.90
C ASP A 82 -10.65 -13.86 -1.38
N PHE A 83 -9.85 -13.16 -0.57
CA PHE A 83 -9.86 -13.27 0.89
C PHE A 83 -9.82 -11.86 1.52
N PRO A 84 -10.25 -11.71 2.79
CA PRO A 84 -10.26 -10.43 3.46
C PRO A 84 -8.87 -9.81 3.56
N ILE A 85 -8.78 -8.51 3.29
CA ILE A 85 -7.55 -7.71 3.35
C ILE A 85 -7.77 -6.43 4.16
N PRO A 86 -6.71 -5.76 4.65
CA PRO A 86 -6.85 -4.45 5.26
C PRO A 86 -7.59 -3.46 4.34
N GLY A 87 -8.69 -2.89 4.83
CA GLY A 87 -9.53 -1.94 4.10
C GLY A 87 -10.62 -2.54 3.19
N ALA A 88 -10.67 -3.86 2.98
CA ALA A 88 -11.75 -4.52 2.22
C ALA A 88 -11.97 -5.97 2.66
N ARG A 89 -13.21 -6.31 3.02
CA ARG A 89 -13.55 -7.68 3.50
C ARG A 89 -13.91 -8.63 2.36
N THR A 90 -14.31 -8.09 1.22
CA THR A 90 -14.74 -8.86 0.04
C THR A 90 -14.23 -8.22 -1.25
N PRO A 91 -14.10 -9.00 -2.35
CA PRO A 91 -13.78 -8.45 -3.67
C PRO A 91 -14.76 -7.37 -4.12
N ASP A 92 -16.07 -7.52 -3.85
CA ASP A 92 -17.09 -6.55 -4.22
C ASP A 92 -16.90 -5.20 -3.52
N GLU A 93 -16.55 -5.19 -2.23
CA GLU A 93 -16.21 -3.96 -1.50
C GLU A 93 -15.00 -3.25 -2.13
N ALA A 94 -13.95 -3.99 -2.47
CA ALA A 94 -12.78 -3.45 -3.14
C ALA A 94 -13.11 -2.92 -4.56
N LEU A 95 -13.98 -3.61 -5.30
CA LEU A 95 -14.40 -3.18 -6.63
C LEU A 95 -15.20 -1.88 -6.59
N HIS A 96 -16.13 -1.75 -5.64
CA HIS A 96 -16.87 -0.51 -5.44
C HIS A 96 -15.94 0.66 -5.12
N LEU A 97 -14.94 0.45 -4.25
CA LEU A 97 -13.93 1.46 -3.94
C LEU A 97 -13.12 1.85 -5.20
N ALA A 98 -12.74 0.88 -6.03
CA ALA A 98 -12.03 1.13 -7.28
C ALA A 98 -12.84 2.01 -8.25
N ILE A 99 -14.14 1.75 -8.38
CA ILE A 99 -15.04 2.55 -9.21
C ILE A 99 -15.14 3.98 -8.66
N GLU A 100 -15.31 4.12 -7.34
CA GLU A 100 -15.42 5.43 -6.69
C GLU A 100 -14.17 6.30 -6.87
N LEU A 101 -12.98 5.70 -6.79
CA LEU A 101 -11.70 6.41 -6.96
C LEU A 101 -11.34 6.67 -8.43
N SER A 102 -12.07 6.10 -9.40
CA SER A 102 -11.81 6.27 -10.83
C SER A 102 -12.60 7.42 -11.48
N GLY A 103 -13.52 8.04 -10.74
CA GLY A 103 -14.34 9.18 -11.20
C GLY A 103 -13.74 10.52 -10.83
#